data_AF-A0AAV3WRE0-F1
#
_entry.id   AF-A0AAV3WRE0-F1
#
_cell.length_a   1.000
_cell.length_b   1.000
_cell.length_c   1.000
_cell.angle_alpha   90.00
_cell.angle_beta   90.00
_cell.angle_gamma   90.00
#
_symmetry.space_group_name_H-M   'P 1'
#
loop_
_entity.id
_entity.type
_entity.pdbx_description
1 polymer ?
#
loop_
_entity_poly.entity_id
_entity_poly.type
_entity_poly.pdbx_seq_one_letter_code
_entity_poly.pdbx_strand_id
1 'polypeptide(L)'
;MILSEQKDYIRKMKAEALKADIQPKEEMTEEEIAEVLYTAYVTKLPVVIQAAILKNGLYYPDVIGMVMGFAQNKVVLDVRKKDGSNVEKRVTLDMIRNVELYDILKWKKLSK
;
A
#
# COMPACT_ATOMS: atom_id res chain seq x y z
N MET A 1 23.60 7.73 -28.37
CA MET A 1 22.37 8.18 -27.69
C MET A 1 21.20 7.17 -27.74
N ILE A 2 21.41 5.95 -28.26
CA ILE A 2 20.33 4.96 -28.47
C ILE A 2 20.03 4.14 -27.19
N LEU A 3 21.03 3.93 -26.34
CA LEU A 3 20.89 3.10 -25.14
C LEU A 3 20.09 3.77 -24.01
N SER A 4 20.17 5.11 -23.92
CA SER A 4 19.39 5.91 -22.96
C SER A 4 17.91 5.90 -23.31
N GLU A 5 17.60 6.10 -24.59
CA GLU A 5 16.22 6.10 -25.10
C GLU A 5 15.55 4.74 -24.93
N GLN A 6 16.27 3.64 -25.18
CA GLN A 6 15.78 2.28 -24.92
C GLN A 6 15.51 2.02 -23.43
N LYS A 7 16.36 2.53 -22.54
CA LYS A 7 16.14 2.40 -21.08
C LYS A 7 14.91 3.15 -20.62
N ASP A 8 14.66 4.34 -21.15
CA ASP A 8 13.48 5.13 -20.82
C ASP A 8 12.21 4.52 -21.39
N TYR A 9 12.27 3.93 -22.59
CA TYR A 9 11.16 3.18 -23.19
C TYR A 9 10.80 1.94 -22.35
N ILE A 10 11.79 1.16 -21.91
CA ILE A 10 11.56 -0.01 -21.02
C ILE A 10 10.99 0.43 -19.67
N ARG A 11 11.45 1.56 -19.11
CA ARG A 11 10.90 2.12 -17.87
C ARG A 11 9.45 2.55 -18.04
N LYS A 12 9.12 3.21 -19.15
CA LYS A 12 7.74 3.59 -19.50
C LYS A 12 6.86 2.37 -19.68
N MET A 13 7.29 1.36 -20.45
CA MET A 13 6.54 0.11 -20.62
C MET A 13 6.36 -0.65 -19.31
N LYS A 14 7.36 -0.69 -18.42
CA LYS A 14 7.19 -1.28 -17.07
C LYS A 14 6.25 -0.47 -16.19
N ALA A 15 6.29 0.86 -16.27
CA ALA A 15 5.37 1.73 -15.56
C ALA A 15 3.93 1.61 -16.10
N GLU A 16 3.77 1.40 -17.41
CA GLU A 16 2.48 1.14 -18.07
C GLU A 16 1.97 -0.28 -17.79
N ALA A 17 2.84 -1.28 -17.69
CA ALA A 17 2.47 -2.62 -17.23
C ALA A 17 2.07 -2.64 -15.74
N LEU A 18 2.63 -1.74 -14.93
CA LEU A 18 2.18 -1.47 -13.55
C LEU A 18 0.88 -0.64 -13.49
N LYS A 19 0.45 -0.03 -14.59
CA LYS A 19 -0.91 0.49 -14.80
C LYS A 19 -1.87 -0.59 -15.32
N ALA A 20 -1.54 -1.88 -15.16
CA ALA A 20 -2.55 -2.93 -15.29
C ALA A 20 -3.74 -2.53 -14.42
N ASP A 21 -4.94 -2.63 -14.99
CA ASP A 21 -6.20 -2.15 -14.42
C ASP A 21 -6.37 -2.68 -12.98
N ILE A 22 -5.97 -1.86 -12.00
CA ILE A 22 -6.02 -2.23 -10.59
C ILE A 22 -7.49 -2.21 -10.20
N GLN A 23 -8.06 -3.40 -10.11
CA GLN A 23 -9.47 -3.53 -9.79
C GLN A 23 -9.72 -2.99 -8.37
N PRO A 24 -10.77 -2.17 -8.18
CA PRO A 24 -11.21 -1.81 -6.84
C PRO A 24 -11.53 -3.07 -6.04
N LYS A 25 -11.02 -3.16 -4.83
CA LYS A 25 -11.53 -4.09 -3.83
C LYS A 25 -12.88 -3.58 -3.30
N GLU A 26 -13.56 -4.46 -2.58
CA GLU A 26 -14.79 -4.11 -1.87
C GLU A 26 -14.53 -2.96 -0.91
N GLU A 27 -15.42 -1.96 -0.97
CA GLU A 27 -15.33 -0.77 -0.14
C GLU A 27 -15.78 -1.09 1.28
N MET A 28 -14.95 -0.73 2.25
CA MET A 28 -15.20 -0.97 3.66
C MET A 28 -15.66 0.31 4.35
N THR A 29 -16.50 0.15 5.36
CA THR A 29 -16.86 1.23 6.29
C THR A 29 -15.68 1.62 7.17
N GLU A 30 -15.73 2.82 7.78
CA GLU A 30 -14.68 3.25 8.71
C GLU A 30 -14.54 2.30 9.91
N GLU A 31 -15.66 1.74 10.38
CA GLU A 31 -15.70 0.77 11.47
C GLU A 31 -14.98 -0.53 11.10
N GLU A 32 -15.25 -1.09 9.93
CA GLU A 32 -14.58 -2.30 9.45
C GLU A 32 -13.08 -2.07 9.23
N ILE A 33 -12.71 -0.92 8.67
CA ILE A 33 -11.31 -0.52 8.49
C ILE A 33 -10.61 -0.42 9.85
N ALA A 34 -11.24 0.24 10.82
CA ALA A 34 -10.70 0.40 12.17
C ALA A 34 -10.51 -0.94 12.88
N GLU A 35 -11.46 -1.88 12.73
CA GLU A 35 -11.38 -3.21 13.33
C GLU A 35 -10.18 -4.01 12.78
N VAL A 36 -9.98 -4.03 11.46
CA VAL A 36 -8.85 -4.72 10.84
C VAL A 36 -7.52 -4.08 11.24
N LEU A 37 -7.44 -2.74 11.22
CA LEU A 37 -6.22 -2.03 11.61
C LEU A 37 -5.87 -2.24 13.09
N TYR A 38 -6.86 -2.26 13.98
CA TYR A 38 -6.67 -2.55 15.40
C TYR A 38 -6.20 -3.99 15.60
N THR A 39 -6.82 -4.94 14.91
CA THR A 39 -6.42 -6.34 14.92
C THR A 39 -4.96 -6.50 14.48
N ALA A 40 -4.56 -5.86 13.38
CA ALA A 40 -3.18 -5.86 12.90
C ALA A 40 -2.20 -5.25 13.92
N TYR A 41 -2.58 -4.15 14.57
CA TYR A 41 -1.77 -3.50 15.58
C TYR A 41 -1.50 -4.40 16.79
N VAL A 42 -2.51 -5.11 17.29
CA VAL A 42 -2.38 -6.01 18.44
C VAL A 42 -1.60 -7.27 18.07
N THR A 43 -1.89 -7.85 16.90
CA THR A 43 -1.28 -9.12 16.45
C THR A 43 0.10 -8.96 15.83
N LYS A 44 0.54 -7.72 15.56
CA LYS A 44 1.80 -7.39 14.86
C LYS A 44 1.89 -8.05 13.48
N LEU A 45 0.75 -8.18 12.81
CA LEU A 45 0.66 -8.63 11.44
C LEU A 45 0.69 -7.42 10.49
N PRO A 46 1.35 -7.56 9.32
CA PRO A 46 1.33 -6.53 8.31
C PRO A 46 -0.08 -6.40 7.72
N VAL A 47 -0.38 -5.24 7.16
CA VAL A 47 -1.62 -4.97 6.42
C VAL A 47 -1.31 -4.60 4.99
N VAL A 48 -2.27 -4.86 4.11
CA VAL A 48 -2.30 -4.33 2.75
C VAL A 48 -3.47 -3.37 2.64
N ILE A 49 -3.20 -2.17 2.12
CA ILE A 49 -4.16 -1.05 2.08
C ILE A 49 -4.33 -0.59 0.64
N GLN A 50 -5.56 -0.59 0.17
CA GLN A 50 -5.94 0.07 -1.07
C GLN A 50 -6.46 1.48 -0.75
N ALA A 51 -5.88 2.50 -1.38
CA ALA A 51 -6.35 3.87 -1.23
C ALA A 51 -7.66 4.10 -1.99
N ALA A 52 -8.54 4.94 -1.45
CA ALA A 52 -9.77 5.37 -2.13
C ALA A 52 -9.52 6.37 -3.29
N ILE A 53 -8.28 6.83 -3.45
CA ILE A 53 -7.92 7.85 -4.43
C ILE A 53 -7.60 7.23 -5.78
N LEU A 54 -8.17 7.83 -6.83
CA LEU A 54 -7.84 7.55 -8.23
C LEU A 54 -6.79 8.53 -8.77
N LYS A 55 -5.89 8.04 -9.61
CA LYS A 55 -4.99 8.84 -10.44
C LYS A 55 -5.22 8.47 -11.91
N ASN A 56 -5.71 9.43 -12.70
CA ASN A 56 -6.05 9.22 -14.11
C ASN A 56 -7.05 8.06 -14.32
N GLY A 57 -8.04 7.94 -13.43
CA GLY A 57 -9.05 6.87 -13.48
C GLY A 57 -8.59 5.51 -12.96
N LEU A 58 -7.33 5.36 -12.53
CA LEU A 58 -6.78 4.13 -11.99
C LEU A 58 -6.52 4.24 -10.49
N TYR A 59 -6.74 3.17 -9.75
CA TYR A 59 -6.35 3.10 -8.34
C TYR A 59 -4.82 3.14 -8.19
N TYR A 60 -4.36 3.64 -7.05
CA TYR A 60 -2.97 3.47 -6.66
C TYR A 60 -2.68 2.00 -6.33
N PRO A 61 -1.45 1.52 -6.57
CA PRO A 61 -1.03 0.22 -6.07
C PRO A 61 -1.19 0.12 -4.56
N ASP A 62 -1.60 -1.07 -4.11
CA ASP A 62 -1.73 -1.39 -2.69
C ASP A 62 -0.44 -1.08 -1.92
N VAL A 63 -0.62 -0.51 -0.73
CA VAL A 63 0.47 -0.20 0.20
C VAL A 63 0.51 -1.28 1.27
N ILE A 64 1.67 -1.92 1.42
CA ILE A 64 1.88 -2.92 2.47
C ILE A 64 2.71 -2.29 3.58
N GLY A 65 2.26 -2.42 4.83
CA GLY A 65 2.96 -1.84 5.97
C GLY A 65 2.57 -2.46 7.31
N MET A 66 3.29 -2.07 8.35
CA MET A 66 2.99 -2.42 9.74
C MET A 66 2.25 -1.28 10.42
N VAL A 67 1.20 -1.59 11.18
CA VAL A 67 0.51 -0.59 11.99
C VAL A 67 1.36 -0.28 13.23
N MET A 68 1.84 0.95 13.34
CA MET A 68 2.67 1.42 14.44
C MET A 68 1.86 2.07 15.56
N GLY A 69 0.67 2.57 15.24
CA GLY A 69 -0.25 3.15 16.20
C GLY A 69 -1.29 4.05 15.53
N PHE A 70 -1.99 4.81 16.37
CA PHE A 70 -3.06 5.71 15.95
C PHE A 70 -2.80 7.10 16.54
N ALA A 71 -2.96 8.14 15.73
CA ALA A 71 -2.74 9.53 16.14
C ALA A 71 -3.70 10.46 15.40
N GLN A 72 -4.47 11.28 16.13
CA GLN A 72 -5.33 12.34 15.55
C GLN A 72 -6.24 11.83 14.40
N ASN A 73 -6.97 10.73 14.63
CA ASN A 73 -7.80 10.06 13.62
C ASN A 73 -7.06 9.53 12.37
N LYS A 74 -5.75 9.29 12.51
CA LYS A 74 -4.92 8.70 11.46
C LYS A 74 -4.26 7.43 11.97
N VAL A 75 -4.18 6.44 11.10
CA VAL A 75 -3.30 5.30 11.31
C VAL A 75 -1.87 5.68 10.95
N VAL A 76 -0.92 5.31 11.80
CA VAL A 76 0.51 5.46 11.55
C VAL A 76 1.03 4.11 11.07
N LEU A 77 1.58 4.10 9.86
CA LEU A 77 2.08 2.91 9.18
C LEU A 77 3.59 3.03 8.99
N ASP A 78 4.31 1.96 9.33
CA ASP A 78 5.67 1.76 8.86
C ASP A 78 5.63 1.03 7.51
N VAL A 79 5.92 1.75 6.44
CA VAL A 79 5.86 1.24 5.07
C VAL A 79 7.26 1.01 4.55
N ARG A 80 7.51 -0.21 4.07
CA ARG A 80 8.78 -0.55 3.46
C ARG A 80 8.82 -0.12 2.00
N LYS A 81 9.87 0.61 1.62
CA LYS A 81 10.14 1.00 0.23
C LYS A 81 10.91 -0.09 -0.50
N LYS A 82 10.90 -0.01 -1.84
CA LYS A 82 11.64 -0.92 -2.72
C LYS A 82 13.16 -0.86 -2.53
N ASP A 83 13.68 0.24 -2.00
CA ASP A 83 15.11 0.42 -1.69
C ASP A 83 15.52 -0.19 -0.34
N GLY A 84 14.59 -0.84 0.38
CA GLY A 84 14.84 -1.45 1.68
C GLY A 84 14.74 -0.49 2.87
N SER A 85 14.54 0.81 2.63
CA SER A 85 14.26 1.78 3.68
C SER A 85 12.82 1.71 4.16
N ASN A 86 12.61 2.14 5.39
CA ASN A 86 11.30 2.28 6.01
C ASN A 86 10.87 3.76 5.99
N VAL A 87 9.59 4.01 5.79
CA VAL A 87 9.01 5.34 5.85
C VAL A 87 7.73 5.31 6.67
N GLU A 88 7.65 6.23 7.63
CA GLU A 88 6.40 6.48 8.33
C GLU A 88 5.40 7.16 7.38
N LYS A 89 4.20 6.58 7.27
CA LYS A 89 3.05 7.21 6.62
C LYS A 89 1.92 7.38 7.62
N ARG A 90 1.27 8.52 7.56
CA ARG A 90 0.04 8.79 8.32
C ARG A 90 -1.12 8.86 7.35
N VAL A 91 -2.14 8.04 7.56
CA VAL A 91 -3.28 7.90 6.64
C VAL A 91 -4.55 8.11 7.45
N THR A 92 -5.41 8.99 6.98
CA THR A 92 -6.75 9.16 7.56
C THR A 92 -7.65 8.02 7.06
N LEU A 93 -8.59 7.54 7.90
CA LEU A 93 -9.42 6.37 7.60
C LEU A 93 -10.27 6.55 6.32
N ASP A 94 -10.79 7.76 6.08
CA ASP A 94 -11.56 8.13 4.88
C ASP A 94 -10.77 8.02 3.56
N MET A 95 -9.44 7.95 3.63
CA MET A 95 -8.59 7.76 2.45
C MET A 95 -8.34 6.29 2.11
N ILE A 96 -8.86 5.37 2.93
CA ILE A 96 -8.70 3.92 2.78
C ILE A 96 -9.99 3.36 2.19
N ARG A 97 -9.89 2.69 1.03
CA ARG A 97 -11.02 1.99 0.43
C ARG A 97 -11.21 0.61 1.07
N ASN A 98 -10.09 -0.07 1.30
CA ASN A 98 -10.05 -1.44 1.75
C ASN A 98 -8.74 -1.71 2.51
N VAL A 99 -8.83 -2.54 3.54
CA VAL A 99 -7.68 -3.03 4.29
C VAL A 99 -7.83 -4.53 4.58
N GLU A 100 -6.75 -5.28 4.41
CA GLU A 100 -6.71 -6.70 4.73
C GLU A 100 -5.44 -7.01 5.53
N LEU A 101 -5.50 -8.05 6.37
CA LEU A 101 -4.29 -8.62 6.95
C LEU A 101 -3.43 -9.22 5.83
N TYR A 102 -2.14 -8.97 5.90
CA TYR A 102 -1.17 -9.46 4.93
C TYR A 102 -0.37 -10.63 5.50
N ASP A 103 -0.04 -11.57 4.61
CA ASP A 103 0.72 -12.77 4.97
C ASP A 103 2.13 -12.40 5.48
N ILE A 104 2.41 -12.78 6.73
CA ILE A 104 3.70 -12.50 7.40
C ILE A 104 4.89 -13.18 6.71
N LEU A 105 4.71 -14.34 6.09
CA LEU A 105 5.76 -15.04 5.35
C LEU A 105 6.06 -14.30 4.05
N LYS A 106 5.04 -13.80 3.35
CA LYS A 106 5.23 -12.93 2.17
C LYS A 106 5.92 -11.63 2.58
N TRP A 107 5.56 -11.03 3.72
CA TRP A 107 6.23 -9.84 4.25
C TRP A 107 7.71 -10.07 4.56
N LYS A 108 8.07 -11.16 5.25
CA LYS A 108 9.48 -11.52 5.51
C LYS A 108 10.27 -11.78 4.22
N LYS A 109 9.63 -12.20 3.13
CA LYS A 109 10.31 -12.33 1.82
C LYS A 109 10.63 -10.97 1.19
N LEU A 110 9.87 -9.92 1.51
CA LEU A 110 10.23 -8.55 1.13
C LEU A 110 11.45 -8.03 1.90
N SER A 111 11.92 -8.77 2.93
CA SER A 111 13.04 -8.37 3.77
C SER A 111 14.41 -8.94 3.42
N LYS A 112 14.51 -9.77 2.38
CA LYS A 112 15.78 -10.32 1.84
C LYS A 112 16.04 -9.75 0.45
#